data_AF-A0A3B4AH06-F1
#
_entry.id   AF-A0A3B4AH06-F1
#
_cell.length_a   1.000
_cell.length_b   1.000
_cell.length_c   1.000
_cell.angle_alpha   90.00
_cell.angle_beta   90.00
_cell.angle_gamma   90.00
#
_symmetry.space_group_name_H-M   'P 1'
#
loop_
_entity.id
_entity.type
_entity.pdbx_description
1 polymer ?
#
loop_
_entity_poly.entity_id
_entity_poly.type
_entity_poly.pdbx_seq_one_letter_code
_entity_poly.pdbx_strand_id
1 'polypeptide(L)'
;DLGSSHVCLAIDCKMVGAGYKGHISLLARCSIVSYDGDVVYDKFICPMLPITDYRTQWSGIRKSHLHGAMPYNQARKEVRRKKVVYANLYCLASA
;
A
#
# COMPACT_ATOMS: atom_id res chain seq x y z
N ASP A 1 -14.00 -25.47 20.04
CA ASP A 1 -13.43 -24.13 19.83
C ASP A 1 -14.23 -23.33 18.82
N LEU A 2 -15.01 -22.36 19.30
CA LEU A 2 -15.78 -21.46 18.45
C LEU A 2 -14.84 -20.55 17.64
N GLY A 3 -14.89 -20.71 16.32
CA GLY A 3 -14.93 -19.59 15.39
C GLY A 3 -13.69 -18.73 15.29
N SER A 4 -12.66 -19.20 14.58
CA SER A 4 -11.79 -18.27 13.86
C SER A 4 -12.62 -17.69 12.71
N SER A 5 -13.31 -16.57 12.97
CA SER A 5 -14.06 -15.85 11.93
C SER A 5 -13.07 -15.43 10.85
N HIS A 6 -13.23 -15.97 9.64
CA HIS A 6 -12.45 -15.53 8.50
C HIS A 6 -12.87 -14.10 8.15
N VAL A 7 -12.07 -13.12 8.59
CA VAL A 7 -12.28 -11.72 8.24
C VAL A 7 -11.85 -11.52 6.79
N CYS A 8 -12.82 -11.33 5.91
CA CYS A 8 -12.53 -10.95 4.52
C CYS A 8 -12.07 -9.49 4.49
N LEU A 9 -10.84 -9.27 4.05
CA LEU A 9 -10.26 -7.95 3.85
C LEU A 9 -9.77 -7.84 2.42
N ALA A 10 -10.04 -6.72 1.78
CA ALA A 10 -9.46 -6.36 0.48
C ALA A 10 -8.34 -5.34 0.68
N ILE A 11 -7.24 -5.50 -0.08
CA ILE A 11 -6.11 -4.55 -0.11
C ILE A 11 -5.87 -4.02 -1.53
N ASP A 12 -5.61 -2.71 -1.61
CA ASP A 12 -5.07 -2.04 -2.80
C ASP A 12 -3.85 -1.20 -2.42
N CYS A 13 -2.91 -1.09 -3.36
CA CYS A 13 -1.62 -0.46 -3.17
C CYS A 13 -1.38 0.51 -4.32
N LYS A 14 -0.82 1.68 -4.01
CA LYS A 14 -0.31 2.61 -5.02
C LYS A 14 1.20 2.67 -4.96
N MET A 15 1.83 2.52 -6.12
CA MET A 15 3.27 2.46 -6.28
C MET A 15 3.79 3.71 -7.00
N VAL A 16 5.00 4.11 -6.64
CA VAL A 16 5.82 5.11 -7.33
C VAL A 16 7.08 4.44 -7.87
N GLY A 17 7.74 5.06 -8.84
CA GLY A 17 8.99 4.60 -9.44
C GLY A 17 10.24 5.20 -8.79
N ALA A 18 11.28 4.39 -8.66
CA ALA A 18 12.63 4.75 -8.28
C ALA A 18 13.66 4.13 -9.23
N GLY A 19 14.93 4.52 -9.06
CA GLY A 19 16.03 4.07 -9.92
C GLY A 19 15.96 4.65 -11.34
N TYR A 20 16.81 4.12 -12.23
CA TYR A 20 16.88 4.58 -13.61
C TYR A 20 15.52 4.46 -14.28
N LYS A 21 15.01 5.58 -14.83
CA LYS A 21 13.69 5.68 -15.48
C LYS A 21 12.51 5.16 -14.64
N GLY A 22 12.64 5.10 -13.31
CA GLY A 22 11.54 4.70 -12.43
C GLY A 22 11.18 3.20 -12.50
N HIS A 23 12.09 2.34 -12.96
CA HIS A 23 11.82 0.90 -13.13
C HIS A 23 11.64 0.13 -11.81
N ILE A 24 12.11 0.67 -10.68
CA ILE A 24 11.91 0.06 -9.37
C ILE A 24 10.59 0.57 -8.80
N SER A 25 9.62 -0.32 -8.58
CA SER A 25 8.34 0.03 -7.95
C SER A 25 8.47 0.08 -6.43
N LEU A 26 8.02 1.17 -5.81
CA LEU A 26 8.01 1.36 -4.36
C LEU A 26 6.60 1.67 -3.88
N LEU A 27 6.19 1.08 -2.76
CA LEU A 27 4.90 1.33 -2.13
C LEU A 27 4.82 2.78 -1.61
N ALA A 28 3.76 3.50 -1.98
CA ALA A 28 3.50 4.87 -1.57
C ALA A 28 2.14 5.08 -0.89
N ARG A 29 1.18 4.16 -1.08
CA ARG A 29 -0.07 4.11 -0.29
C ARG A 29 -0.55 2.67 -0.19
N CYS A 30 -1.13 2.33 0.94
CA CYS A 30 -1.82 1.06 1.15
C CYS A 30 -3.20 1.36 1.77
N SER A 31 -4.23 0.78 1.18
CA SER A 31 -5.62 0.88 1.62
C SER A 31 -6.17 -0.52 1.83
N ILE A 32 -6.77 -0.78 3.00
CA ILE A 32 -7.41 -2.05 3.38
C ILE A 32 -8.83 -1.74 3.85
N VAL A 33 -9.80 -2.48 3.32
CA VAL A 33 -11.21 -2.37 3.71
C VAL A 33 -11.75 -3.71 4.21
N SER A 34 -12.76 -3.65 5.08
CA SER A 34 -13.54 -4.80 5.50
C SER A 34 -14.53 -5.23 4.41
N TYR A 35 -15.18 -6.38 4.60
CA TYR A 35 -16.27 -6.83 3.74
C TYR A 35 -17.42 -5.81 3.67
N ASP A 36 -17.76 -5.18 4.79
CA ASP A 36 -18.83 -4.17 4.88
C ASP A 36 -18.42 -2.81 4.31
N GLY A 37 -17.18 -2.68 3.82
CA GLY A 37 -16.65 -1.46 3.19
C GLY A 37 -15.99 -0.49 4.17
N ASP A 38 -15.87 -0.84 5.45
CA ASP A 38 -15.20 0.03 6.42
C ASP A 38 -13.70 0.14 6.12
N VAL A 39 -13.15 1.35 6.28
CA VAL A 39 -11.71 1.58 6.12
C VAL A 39 -10.96 1.06 7.35
N VAL A 40 -10.26 -0.06 7.18
CA VAL A 40 -9.47 -0.73 8.22
C VAL A 40 -8.03 -0.19 8.26
N TYR A 41 -7.53 0.29 7.12
CA TYR A 41 -6.22 0.89 6.98
C TYR A 41 -6.21 1.80 5.76
N ASP A 42 -5.74 3.03 5.87
CA ASP A 42 -5.47 3.86 4.71
C ASP A 42 -4.35 4.83 5.05
N LYS A 43 -3.16 4.59 4.51
CA LYS A 43 -1.95 5.36 4.85
C LYS A 43 -1.11 5.62 3.62
N PHE A 44 -0.62 6.86 3.52
CA PHE A 44 0.54 7.17 2.70
C PHE A 44 1.80 6.65 3.37
N ILE A 45 2.70 6.10 2.57
CA ILE A 45 3.89 5.40 3.01
C ILE A 45 5.11 6.06 2.37
N CYS A 46 6.09 6.41 3.19
CA CYS A 46 7.36 6.99 2.75
C CYS A 46 8.20 5.91 2.05
N PRO A 47 8.51 6.07 0.74
CA PRO A 47 9.30 5.10 -0.01
C PRO A 47 10.73 4.99 0.50
N MET A 48 11.32 3.79 0.42
CA MET A 48 12.67 3.52 0.95
C MET A 48 13.82 4.08 0.10
N LEU A 49 13.56 4.43 -1.16
CA LEU A 49 14.54 5.05 -2.06
C LEU A 49 13.99 6.36 -2.63
N PRO A 50 14.87 7.26 -3.13
CA PRO A 50 14.45 8.47 -3.81
C PRO A 50 13.53 8.17 -5.00
N ILE A 51 12.41 8.87 -5.04
CA ILE A 51 11.40 8.74 -6.10
C ILE A 51 11.91 9.47 -7.34
N THR A 52 11.93 8.76 -8.46
CA THR A 52 12.28 9.32 -9.78
C THR A 52 11.05 9.50 -10.67
N ASP A 53 9.96 8.79 -10.39
CA ASP A 53 8.68 8.94 -11.08
C ASP A 53 7.52 8.71 -10.10
N TYR A 54 6.61 9.67 -9.95
CA TYR A 54 5.44 9.52 -9.08
C TYR A 54 4.33 8.67 -9.70
N ARG A 55 4.36 8.44 -11.02
CA ARG A 55 3.33 7.72 -11.76
C ARG A 55 1.94 8.32 -11.52
N THR A 56 1.85 9.64 -11.27
CA THR A 56 0.67 10.32 -10.71
C THR A 56 -0.61 10.07 -11.50
N GLN A 57 -0.52 9.98 -12.83
CA GLN A 57 -1.68 9.72 -13.69
C GLN A 57 -2.36 8.36 -13.40
N TRP A 58 -1.61 7.38 -12.87
CA TRP A 58 -2.12 6.06 -12.50
C TRP A 58 -2.24 5.89 -10.97
N SER A 59 -1.26 6.41 -10.22
CA SER A 59 -1.15 6.22 -8.77
C SER A 59 -1.96 7.24 -7.96
N GLY A 60 -2.21 8.42 -8.52
CA GLY A 60 -2.74 9.59 -7.80
C GLY A 60 -1.77 10.18 -6.75
N ILE A 61 -0.56 9.63 -6.61
CA ILE A 61 0.40 10.08 -5.59
C ILE A 61 1.07 11.37 -6.04
N ARG A 62 1.14 12.35 -5.14
CA ARG A 62 1.85 13.62 -5.30
C ARG A 62 2.88 13.76 -4.20
N LYS A 63 3.91 14.57 -4.41
CA LYS A 63 4.96 14.85 -3.41
C LYS A 63 4.39 15.28 -2.05
N SER A 64 3.35 16.12 -2.06
CA SER A 64 2.67 16.60 -0.84
C SER A 64 2.05 15.48 -0.01
N HIS A 65 1.57 14.39 -0.62
CA HIS A 65 1.02 13.25 0.10
C HIS A 65 2.08 12.51 0.94
N LEU A 66 3.35 12.65 0.56
CA LEU A 66 4.46 11.94 1.21
C LEU A 66 5.15 12.78 2.30
N HIS A 67 4.73 14.03 2.49
CA HIS A 67 5.19 14.85 3.60
C HIS A 67 4.69 14.27 4.93
N GLY A 68 5.61 13.83 5.79
CA GLY A 68 5.26 13.19 7.07
C GLY A 68 4.60 11.81 6.92
N ALA A 69 4.70 11.18 5.74
CA ALA A 69 4.12 9.85 5.51
C ALA A 69 4.77 8.77 6.38
N MET A 70 4.03 7.68 6.61
CA MET A 70 4.45 6.60 7.49
C MET A 70 5.71 5.90 6.97
N PRO A 71 6.73 5.65 7.80
CA PRO A 71 7.89 4.87 7.37
C PRO A 71 7.51 3.46 6.89
N TYR A 72 8.07 3.01 5.77
CA TYR A 72 7.76 1.71 5.16
C TYR A 72 7.83 0.54 6.15
N ASN A 73 8.87 0.48 6.99
CA ASN A 73 9.04 -0.60 7.96
C ASN A 73 7.93 -0.65 9.01
N GLN A 74 7.38 0.50 9.39
CA GLN A 74 6.25 0.57 10.29
C GLN A 74 4.98 0.11 9.58
N ALA A 75 4.71 0.63 8.38
CA ALA A 75 3.56 0.22 7.58
C ALA A 75 3.54 -1.29 7.32
N ARG A 76 4.68 -1.90 6.97
CA ARG A 76 4.82 -3.35 6.77
C ARG A 76 4.48 -4.16 8.04
N LYS A 77 4.90 -3.69 9.22
CA LYS A 77 4.55 -4.33 10.50
C LYS A 77 3.07 -4.23 10.80
N GLU A 78 2.45 -3.09 10.52
CA GLU A 78 1.02 -2.87 10.74
C GLU A 78 0.16 -3.72 9.78
N VAL A 79 0.50 -3.72 8.48
CA VAL A 79 -0.20 -4.52 7.46
C VAL A 79 -0.07 -6.01 7.72
N ARG A 80 1.11 -6.52 8.10
CA ARG A 80 1.33 -7.96 8.38
C ARG A 80 0.44 -8.49 9.51
N ARG A 81 -0.01 -7.63 10.43
CA ARG A 81 -0.96 -8.00 11.50
C ARG A 81 -2.41 -8.09 11.00
N LYS A 82 -2.73 -7.47 9.87
CA LYS A 82 -4.03 -7.58 9.21
C LYS A 82 -3.99 -8.86 8.36
N LYS A 83 -4.78 -9.88 8.73
CA LYS A 83 -4.87 -11.16 8.00
C LYS A 83 -5.65 -10.97 6.69
N VAL A 84 -5.04 -10.32 5.70
CA VAL A 84 -5.69 -9.98 4.42
C VAL A 84 -5.91 -11.23 3.58
N VAL A 85 -7.12 -11.39 3.03
CA VAL A 85 -7.55 -12.57 2.26
C VAL A 85 -7.56 -12.30 0.75
N TYR A 86 -7.79 -11.04 0.34
CA TYR A 86 -7.82 -10.65 -1.07
C TYR A 86 -6.88 -9.48 -1.34
N ALA A 87 -5.99 -9.64 -2.32
CA ALA A 87 -5.12 -8.58 -2.82
C ALA A 87 -5.39 -8.34 -4.30
N ASN A 88 -5.45 -7.07 -4.69
CA ASN A 88 -5.58 -6.70 -6.09
C ASN A 88 -4.38 -7.24 -6.90
N LEU A 89 -4.64 -7.85 -8.07
CA LEU A 89 -3.61 -8.45 -8.94
C LEU A 89 -2.52 -7.42 -9.31
N TYR A 90 -2.88 -6.13 -9.38
CA TYR A 90 -1.94 -5.03 -9.62
C TYR A 90 -0.99 -4.75 -8.44
N CYS A 91 -1.36 -5.01 -7.17
CA CYS A 91 -0.42 -4.93 -6.03
C CYS A 91 0.71 -5.96 -6.18
N LEU A 92 0.38 -7.18 -6.63
CA LEU A 92 1.32 -8.30 -6.71
C LEU A 92 2.24 -8.21 -7.92
N ALA A 93 1.74 -7.69 -9.05
CA ALA A 93 2.52 -7.57 -10.29
C ALA A 93 3.60 -6.46 -10.26
N SER A 94 3.58 -5.57 -9.26
CA SER A 94 4.58 -4.50 -9.10
C SER A 94 5.42 -4.64 -7.83
N ALA A 95 5.29 -5.74 -7.10
CA ALA A 95 6.10 -6.07 -5.91
C ALA A 95 7.36 -6.84 -6.30
#